data_AF-A0A136LTU5-F1
#
_entry.id   AF-A0A136LTU5-F1
#
_cell.length_a   1.000
_cell.length_b   1.000
_cell.length_c   1.000
_cell.angle_alpha   90.00
_cell.angle_beta   90.00
_cell.angle_gamma   90.00
#
_symmetry.space_group_name_H-M   'P 1'
#
loop_
_entity.id
_entity.type
_entity.pdbx_description
1 polymer ?
#
loop_
_entity_poly.entity_id
_entity_poly.type
_entity_poly.pdbx_seq_one_letter_code
_entity_poly.pdbx_strand_id
1 'polypeptide(L)'
;MRLGFLILFLQITTILCAQTQQEKIRELEMQRQAEKQRAIDRQIDSVALLINQQQYEAADTKIVSLLKTVRSVPSDLTFYLGKNSFFQNKYKQSVDWLNKYIQLKGTTGQFSEEAIHLKTKAEGELLKEQQTEAKQAAQILSKDFDIDCGPTGKVVCPVCNGSTVVIKKNYLGQTYKTCGYCNHTGALSCEDFNKLMKGQLKPNTQ
;
A
#
# COMPACT_ATOMS: atom_id res chain seq x y z
N MET A 1 -9.52 31.73 64.02
CA MET A 1 -8.51 31.88 62.95
C MET A 1 -7.59 30.67 62.74
N ARG A 2 -7.24 29.87 63.76
CA ARG A 2 -6.28 28.75 63.62
C ARG A 2 -6.77 27.55 62.79
N LEU A 3 -8.07 27.21 62.83
CA LEU A 3 -8.61 26.05 62.12
C LEU A 3 -8.71 26.24 60.59
N GLY A 4 -9.07 27.45 60.15
CA GLY A 4 -9.16 27.79 58.72
C GLY A 4 -7.80 27.77 58.01
N PHE A 5 -6.73 28.21 58.70
CA PHE A 5 -5.36 28.14 58.19
C PHE A 5 -4.84 26.70 58.06
N LEU A 6 -5.20 25.82 59.00
CA LEU A 6 -4.85 24.40 58.96
C LEU A 6 -5.53 23.66 57.79
N ILE A 7 -6.81 23.95 57.53
CA ILE A 7 -7.55 23.37 56.42
C ILE A 7 -7.00 23.86 55.08
N LEU A 8 -6.65 25.16 54.97
CA LEU A 8 -6.03 25.71 53.76
C LEU A 8 -4.65 25.09 53.49
N PHE A 9 -3.82 24.89 54.52
CA PHE A 9 -2.51 24.23 54.39
C PHE A 9 -2.63 22.75 53.97
N LEU A 10 -3.63 22.03 54.49
CA LEU A 10 -3.90 20.64 54.08
C LEU A 10 -4.35 20.57 52.61
N GLN A 11 -5.18 21.50 52.15
CA GLN A 11 -5.61 21.56 50.75
C GLN A 11 -4.43 21.84 49.81
N ILE A 12 -3.56 22.80 50.15
CA ILE A 12 -2.39 23.15 49.31
C ILE A 12 -1.40 21.99 49.22
N THR A 13 -1.15 21.27 50.32
CA THR A 13 -0.21 20.14 50.34
C THR A 13 -0.71 18.93 49.53
N THR A 14 -2.01 18.64 49.56
CA THR A 14 -2.60 17.56 48.73
C THR A 14 -2.54 17.88 47.24
N ILE A 15 -2.77 19.13 46.85
CA ILE A 15 -2.68 19.58 45.44
C ILE A 15 -1.24 19.47 44.92
N LEU A 16 -0.25 19.91 45.71
CA LEU A 16 1.17 19.82 45.34
C LEU A 16 1.65 18.36 45.22
N CYS A 17 1.18 17.48 46.11
CA CYS A 17 1.51 16.05 46.07
C CYS A 17 0.87 15.36 44.85
N ALA A 18 -0.37 15.69 44.51
CA ALA A 18 -1.04 15.15 43.33
C ALA A 18 -0.36 15.60 42.02
N GLN A 19 0.04 16.88 41.91
CA GLN A 19 0.77 17.39 40.74
C GLN A 19 2.12 16.68 40.54
N THR A 20 2.87 16.47 41.62
CA THR A 20 4.18 15.78 41.58
C THR A 20 4.06 14.28 41.28
N GLN A 21 3.00 13.60 41.74
CA GLN A 21 2.73 12.21 41.35
C GLN A 21 2.38 12.07 39.86
N GLN A 22 1.58 13.00 39.34
CA GLN A 22 1.14 12.99 37.94
C GLN A 22 2.29 13.29 36.96
N GLU A 23 3.26 14.11 37.38
CA GLU A 23 4.50 14.36 36.65
C GLU A 23 5.40 13.11 36.60
N LYS A 24 5.61 12.43 37.72
CA LYS A 24 6.36 11.16 37.77
C LYS A 24 5.74 10.06 36.90
N ILE A 25 4.41 9.96 36.87
CA ILE A 25 3.72 9.00 35.99
C ILE A 25 3.98 9.32 34.52
N ARG A 26 3.90 10.60 34.11
CA ARG A 26 4.22 11.02 32.74
C ARG A 26 5.68 10.74 32.37
N GLU A 27 6.62 11.01 33.28
CA GLU A 27 8.03 10.70 33.06
C GLU A 27 8.26 9.19 32.86
N LEU A 28 7.66 8.36 33.71
CA LEU A 28 7.73 6.90 33.59
C LEU A 28 7.15 6.41 32.25
N GLU A 29 6.02 6.97 31.82
CA GLU A 29 5.40 6.64 30.53
C GLU A 29 6.29 7.03 29.36
N MET A 30 6.88 8.23 29.38
CA MET A 30 7.84 8.68 28.36
C MET A 30 9.08 7.77 28.31
N GLN A 31 9.63 7.40 29.47
CA GLN A 31 10.75 6.46 29.55
C GLN A 31 10.39 5.12 28.94
N ARG A 32 9.22 4.57 29.30
CA ARG A 32 8.73 3.30 28.75
C ARG A 32 8.51 3.36 27.25
N GLN A 33 8.01 4.48 26.72
CA GLN A 33 7.85 4.69 25.28
C GLN A 33 9.21 4.77 24.58
N ALA A 34 10.17 5.49 25.16
CA ALA A 34 11.53 5.60 24.62
C ALA A 34 12.25 4.23 24.61
N GLU A 35 12.09 3.43 25.65
CA GLU A 35 12.64 2.06 25.69
C GLU A 35 12.04 1.15 24.63
N LYS A 36 10.71 1.21 24.44
CA LYS A 36 10.03 0.48 23.36
C LYS A 36 10.53 0.92 21.99
N GLN A 37 10.70 2.23 21.78
CA GLN A 37 11.21 2.76 20.52
C GLN A 37 12.63 2.25 20.26
N ARG A 38 13.53 2.34 21.25
CA ARG A 38 14.90 1.80 21.13
C ARG A 38 14.92 0.30 20.83
N ALA A 39 14.00 -0.47 21.42
CA ALA A 39 13.90 -1.90 21.13
C ALA A 39 13.50 -2.15 19.67
N ILE A 40 12.59 -1.34 19.12
CA ILE A 40 12.20 -1.39 17.71
C ILE A 40 13.38 -1.00 16.82
N ASP A 41 14.08 0.09 17.15
CA ASP A 41 15.22 0.58 16.36
C ASP A 41 16.32 -0.49 16.26
N ARG A 42 16.62 -1.20 17.35
CA ARG A 42 17.55 -2.36 17.31
C ARG A 42 17.09 -3.48 16.38
N GLN A 43 15.78 -3.73 16.27
CA GLN A 43 15.27 -4.71 15.30
C GLN A 43 15.43 -4.19 13.87
N ILE A 44 15.28 -2.89 13.64
CA ILE A 44 15.52 -2.27 12.33
C ILE A 44 17.00 -2.35 11.96
N ASP A 45 17.92 -2.10 12.88
CA ASP A 45 19.36 -2.27 12.65
C ASP A 45 19.70 -3.71 12.26
N SER A 46 19.07 -4.69 12.91
CA SER A 46 19.20 -6.10 12.55
C SER A 46 18.69 -6.38 11.14
N VAL A 47 17.59 -5.75 10.70
CA VAL A 47 17.09 -5.85 9.32
C VAL A 47 18.11 -5.25 8.34
N ALA A 48 18.64 -4.06 8.65
CA ALA A 48 19.64 -3.40 7.81
C ALA A 48 20.88 -4.27 7.61
N LEU A 49 21.36 -4.93 8.67
CA LEU A 49 22.49 -5.84 8.62
C LEU A 49 22.21 -7.04 7.70
N LEU A 50 21.04 -7.68 7.81
CA LEU A 50 20.65 -8.80 6.95
C LEU A 50 20.61 -8.38 5.47
N ILE A 51 20.05 -7.22 5.16
CA ILE A 51 20.01 -6.67 3.79
C ILE A 51 21.43 -6.39 3.27
N ASN A 52 22.31 -5.80 4.09
CA ASN A 52 23.70 -5.53 3.70
C ASN A 52 24.49 -6.83 3.46
N GLN A 53 24.13 -7.91 4.15
CA GLN A 53 24.67 -9.25 3.94
C GLN A 53 23.98 -10.00 2.79
N GLN A 54 23.07 -9.36 2.05
CA GLN A 54 22.28 -9.92 0.95
C GLN A 54 21.38 -11.09 1.37
N GLN A 55 21.06 -11.19 2.66
CA GLN A 55 20.17 -12.20 3.23
C GLN A 55 18.72 -11.71 3.17
N TYR A 56 18.20 -11.53 1.96
CA TYR A 56 16.92 -10.83 1.74
C TYR A 56 15.70 -11.59 2.29
N GLU A 57 15.69 -12.92 2.22
CA GLU A 57 14.62 -13.75 2.78
C GLU A 57 14.60 -13.72 4.32
N ALA A 58 15.79 -13.74 4.94
CA ALA A 58 15.93 -13.59 6.38
C ALA A 58 15.49 -12.20 6.83
N ALA A 59 15.87 -11.15 6.08
CA ALA A 59 15.40 -9.79 6.31
C ALA A 59 13.87 -9.70 6.17
N ASP A 60 13.28 -10.32 5.16
CA ASP A 60 11.82 -10.35 4.94
C ASP A 60 11.08 -10.98 6.13
N THR A 61 11.56 -12.15 6.57
CA THR A 61 11.02 -12.85 7.74
C THR A 61 11.08 -11.99 8.99
N LYS A 62 12.22 -11.32 9.20
CA LYS A 62 12.43 -10.42 10.33
C LYS A 62 11.48 -9.22 10.27
N ILE A 63 11.35 -8.58 9.11
CA ILE A 63 10.43 -7.45 8.89
C ILE A 63 8.98 -7.87 9.17
N VAL A 64 8.53 -9.00 8.63
CA VAL A 64 7.17 -9.53 8.86
C VAL A 64 6.93 -9.79 10.35
N SER A 65 7.92 -10.32 11.07
CA SER A 65 7.82 -10.51 12.52
C SER A 65 7.70 -9.18 13.27
N LEU A 66 8.45 -8.15 12.87
CA LEU A 66 8.41 -6.83 13.47
C LEU A 66 7.06 -6.13 13.23
N LEU A 67 6.51 -6.24 12.02
CA LEU A 67 5.21 -5.66 11.65
C LEU A 67 4.05 -6.21 12.50
N LYS A 68 4.15 -7.43 13.01
CA LYS A 68 3.15 -8.01 13.93
C LYS A 68 3.18 -7.38 15.34
N THR A 69 4.25 -6.69 15.69
CA THR A 69 4.48 -6.16 17.05
C THR A 69 4.29 -4.65 17.15
N VAL A 70 4.46 -3.93 16.04
CA VAL A 70 4.38 -2.48 16.01
C VAL A 70 2.96 -2.01 15.69
N ARG A 71 2.46 -1.01 16.42
CA ARG A 71 1.17 -0.38 16.13
C ARG A 71 1.23 0.56 14.91
N SER A 72 2.38 1.19 14.72
CA SER A 72 2.65 2.13 13.64
C SER A 72 4.00 1.79 13.03
N VAL A 73 4.09 1.75 11.71
CA VAL A 73 5.32 1.38 10.99
C VAL A 73 6.31 2.56 11.05
N PRO A 74 7.52 2.40 11.61
CA PRO A 74 8.53 3.44 11.61
C PRO A 74 8.99 3.79 10.20
N SER A 75 9.31 5.06 9.96
CA SER A 75 9.74 5.54 8.64
C SER A 75 10.96 4.76 8.13
N ASP A 76 11.96 4.52 8.98
CA ASP A 76 13.19 3.86 8.53
C ASP A 76 12.93 2.39 8.18
N LEU A 77 11.98 1.73 8.85
CA LEU A 77 11.50 0.40 8.45
C LEU A 77 10.81 0.42 7.07
N THR A 78 10.08 1.49 6.72
CA THR A 78 9.48 1.62 5.37
C THR A 78 10.54 1.69 4.26
N PHE A 79 11.69 2.31 4.53
CA PHE A 79 12.81 2.31 3.59
C PHE A 79 13.37 0.89 3.39
N TYR A 80 13.67 0.18 4.48
CA TYR A 80 14.20 -1.18 4.39
C TYR A 80 13.20 -2.19 3.80
N LEU A 81 11.90 -2.02 4.04
CA LEU A 81 10.84 -2.76 3.35
C LEU A 81 10.94 -2.60 1.82
N GLY A 82 11.05 -1.36 1.36
CA GLY A 82 11.21 -1.04 -0.05
C GLY A 82 12.48 -1.61 -0.64
N LYS A 83 13.63 -1.35 0.01
CA LYS A 83 14.94 -1.84 -0.42
C LYS A 83 15.00 -3.37 -0.48
N ASN A 84 14.51 -4.07 0.54
CA ASN A 84 14.47 -5.53 0.56
C ASN A 84 13.57 -6.10 -0.55
N SER A 85 12.42 -5.45 -0.79
CA SER A 85 11.49 -5.85 -1.87
C SER A 85 12.13 -5.70 -3.24
N PHE A 86 12.92 -4.64 -3.47
CA PHE A 86 13.65 -4.45 -4.72
C PHE A 86 14.58 -5.62 -5.03
N PHE A 87 15.39 -6.03 -4.06
CA PHE A 87 16.34 -7.13 -4.24
C PHE A 87 15.70 -8.52 -4.32
N GLN A 88 14.43 -8.64 -3.92
CA GLN A 88 13.62 -9.84 -4.14
C GLN A 88 12.81 -9.80 -5.45
N ASN A 89 13.06 -8.82 -6.32
CA ASN A 89 12.29 -8.59 -7.56
C ASN A 89 10.78 -8.34 -7.32
N LYS A 90 10.39 -7.93 -6.11
CA LYS A 90 9.01 -7.55 -5.77
C LYS A 90 8.82 -6.07 -6.10
N TYR A 91 8.98 -5.68 -7.36
CA TYR A 91 9.16 -4.27 -7.74
C TYR A 91 7.95 -3.39 -7.40
N LYS A 92 6.72 -3.88 -7.57
CA LYS A 92 5.52 -3.14 -7.14
C LYS A 92 5.57 -2.79 -5.64
N GLN A 93 5.90 -3.76 -4.79
CA GLN A 93 6.00 -3.53 -3.35
C GLN A 93 7.14 -2.56 -3.02
N SER A 94 8.28 -2.69 -3.72
CA SER A 94 9.39 -1.76 -3.60
C SER A 94 8.95 -0.32 -3.89
N VAL A 95 8.26 -0.09 -5.02
CA VAL A 95 7.77 1.25 -5.39
C VAL A 95 6.82 1.80 -4.33
N ASP A 96 5.85 1.00 -3.89
CA ASP A 96 4.83 1.43 -2.92
C ASP A 96 5.48 1.86 -1.59
N TRP A 97 6.43 1.07 -1.06
CA TRP A 97 7.11 1.38 0.19
C TRP A 97 8.12 2.53 0.10
N LEU A 98 8.93 2.59 -0.97
CA LEU A 98 9.89 3.68 -1.16
C LEU A 98 9.18 5.02 -1.39
N ASN A 99 8.07 5.02 -2.13
CA ASN A 99 7.22 6.20 -2.26
C ASN A 99 6.70 6.65 -0.88
N LYS A 100 6.26 5.70 -0.04
CA LYS A 100 5.81 6.02 1.32
C LYS A 100 6.92 6.63 2.18
N TYR A 101 8.14 6.09 2.11
CA TYR A 101 9.30 6.67 2.81
C TYR A 101 9.55 8.13 2.39
N ILE A 102 9.60 8.38 1.07
CA ILE A 102 9.83 9.72 0.51
C ILE A 102 8.74 10.69 0.96
N GLN A 103 7.47 10.25 0.98
CA GLN A 103 6.37 11.08 1.49
C GLN A 103 6.51 11.44 2.97
N LEU A 104 7.03 10.53 3.79
CA LEU A 104 7.15 10.72 5.24
C LEU A 104 8.37 11.56 5.63
N LYS A 105 9.49 11.42 4.92
CA LYS A 105 10.77 12.04 5.27
C LYS A 105 11.17 13.19 4.36
N GLY A 106 10.54 13.33 3.19
CA GLY A 106 10.92 14.33 2.18
C GLY A 106 12.32 14.09 1.61
N THR A 107 12.98 15.17 1.21
CA THR A 107 14.34 15.16 0.63
C THR A 107 15.46 15.20 1.65
N THR A 108 15.15 15.40 2.94
CA THR A 108 16.13 15.54 4.04
C THR A 108 16.28 14.27 4.88
N GLY A 109 15.56 13.19 4.53
CA GLY A 109 15.71 11.89 5.17
C GLY A 109 17.07 11.27 4.90
N GLN A 110 17.59 10.52 5.89
CA GLN A 110 18.89 9.85 5.80
C GLN A 110 19.05 8.99 4.54
N PHE A 111 17.97 8.39 4.05
CA PHE A 111 17.97 7.50 2.89
C PHE A 111 17.24 8.09 1.69
N SER A 112 16.95 9.39 1.67
CA SER A 112 16.09 10.00 0.64
C SER A 112 16.66 9.84 -0.77
N GLU A 113 17.96 10.08 -0.97
CA GLU A 113 18.60 9.91 -2.28
C GLU A 113 18.57 8.44 -2.74
N GLU A 114 18.91 7.52 -1.85
CA GLU A 114 18.89 6.08 -2.16
C GLU A 114 17.47 5.60 -2.46
N ALA A 115 16.48 6.05 -1.69
CA ALA A 115 15.08 5.70 -1.88
C ALA A 115 14.56 6.16 -3.25
N ILE A 116 14.89 7.40 -3.66
CA ILE A 116 14.51 7.91 -4.99
C ILE A 116 15.13 7.05 -6.08
N HIS A 117 16.43 6.77 -5.98
CA HIS A 117 17.15 6.00 -6.98
C HIS A 117 16.63 4.56 -7.10
N LEU A 118 16.43 3.87 -5.96
CA LEU A 118 15.85 2.51 -5.95
C LEU A 118 14.41 2.50 -6.46
N LYS A 119 13.61 3.52 -6.12
CA LYS A 119 12.23 3.64 -6.61
C LYS A 119 12.22 3.76 -8.14
N THR A 120 13.04 4.63 -8.71
CA THR A 120 13.10 4.81 -10.17
C THR A 120 13.53 3.53 -10.88
N LYS A 121 14.49 2.78 -10.31
CA LYS A 121 14.86 1.46 -10.85
C LYS A 121 13.71 0.47 -10.78
N ALA A 122 13.03 0.38 -9.65
CA ALA A 122 11.89 -0.50 -9.45
C ALA A 122 10.74 -0.17 -10.41
N GLU A 123 10.46 1.12 -10.67
CA GLU A 123 9.45 1.56 -11.65
C GLU A 123 9.81 1.11 -13.07
N GLY A 124 11.10 1.20 -13.43
CA GLY A 124 11.60 0.72 -14.71
C GLY A 124 11.42 -0.78 -14.90
N GLU A 125 11.75 -1.59 -13.89
CA GLU A 125 11.55 -3.05 -13.95
C GLU A 125 10.06 -3.44 -13.95
N LEU A 126 9.24 -2.77 -13.13
CA LEU A 126 7.80 -3.00 -13.11
C LEU A 126 7.14 -2.74 -14.48
N LEU A 127 7.60 -1.71 -15.20
CA LEU A 127 7.12 -1.44 -16.55
C LEU A 127 7.50 -2.56 -17.54
N LYS A 128 8.71 -3.12 -17.40
CA LYS A 128 9.14 -4.26 -18.24
C LYS A 128 8.34 -5.52 -17.96
N GLU A 129 8.02 -5.79 -16.69
CA GLU A 129 7.15 -6.91 -16.29
C GLU A 129 5.78 -6.76 -16.96
N GLN A 130 5.15 -5.60 -16.84
CA GLN A 130 3.85 -5.32 -17.45
C GLN A 130 3.88 -5.45 -18.98
N GLN A 131 4.95 -4.98 -19.63
CA GLN A 131 5.11 -5.15 -21.08
C GLN A 131 5.27 -6.62 -21.48
N THR A 132 5.96 -7.41 -20.66
CA THR A 132 6.16 -8.84 -20.91
C THR A 132 4.85 -9.61 -20.73
N GLU A 133 4.12 -9.34 -19.66
CA GLU A 133 2.78 -9.90 -19.42
C GLU A 133 1.81 -9.53 -20.55
N ALA A 134 1.82 -8.27 -20.99
CA ALA A 134 0.98 -7.82 -22.11
C ALA A 134 1.32 -8.54 -23.43
N LYS A 135 2.62 -8.75 -23.71
CA LYS A 135 3.06 -9.53 -24.89
C LYS A 135 2.64 -10.98 -24.82
N GLN A 136 2.79 -11.62 -23.66
CA GLN A 136 2.35 -13.01 -23.44
C GLN A 136 0.83 -13.13 -23.59
N ALA A 137 0.07 -12.20 -23.02
CA ALA A 137 -1.37 -12.14 -23.17
C ALA A 137 -1.78 -11.98 -24.64
N ALA A 138 -1.13 -11.07 -25.38
CA ALA A 138 -1.35 -10.88 -26.81
C ALA A 138 -1.04 -12.15 -27.62
N GLN A 139 0.06 -12.86 -27.29
CA GLN A 139 0.41 -14.12 -27.95
C GLN A 139 -0.61 -15.23 -27.67
N ILE A 140 -1.12 -15.33 -26.44
CA ILE A 140 -2.19 -16.27 -26.11
C ILE A 140 -3.42 -15.92 -26.93
N LEU A 141 -3.90 -14.67 -26.86
CA LEU A 141 -5.10 -14.18 -27.55
C LEU A 141 -5.00 -14.22 -29.09
N SER A 142 -3.79 -14.26 -29.67
CA SER A 142 -3.60 -14.42 -31.11
C SER A 142 -3.82 -15.84 -31.62
N LYS A 143 -3.89 -16.84 -30.73
CA LYS A 143 -4.26 -18.21 -31.14
C LYS A 143 -5.75 -18.22 -31.48
N ASP A 144 -6.12 -18.97 -32.52
CA ASP A 144 -7.52 -19.15 -32.86
C ASP A 144 -8.13 -20.18 -31.90
N PHE A 145 -8.66 -19.69 -30.78
CA PHE A 145 -9.46 -20.44 -29.84
C PHE A 145 -10.73 -19.66 -29.52
N ASP A 146 -11.78 -20.39 -29.17
CA ASP A 146 -12.98 -19.83 -28.59
C ASP A 146 -13.01 -20.14 -27.10
N ILE A 147 -13.30 -19.11 -26.30
CA ILE A 147 -13.52 -19.21 -24.87
C ILE A 147 -14.90 -19.83 -24.67
N ASP A 148 -14.94 -20.98 -23.99
CA ASP A 148 -16.19 -21.59 -23.54
C ASP A 148 -16.84 -20.71 -22.47
N CYS A 149 -18.05 -20.23 -22.75
CA CYS A 149 -18.82 -19.37 -21.87
C CYS A 149 -19.73 -20.14 -20.90
N GLY A 150 -19.63 -21.48 -20.88
CA GLY A 150 -20.45 -22.35 -20.04
C GLY A 150 -21.89 -22.50 -20.53
N PRO A 151 -22.74 -23.21 -19.76
CA PRO A 151 -24.05 -23.70 -20.23
C PRO A 151 -25.07 -22.59 -20.53
N THR A 152 -24.88 -21.40 -19.99
CA THR A 152 -25.80 -20.26 -20.21
C THR A 152 -25.52 -19.54 -21.54
N GLY A 153 -24.35 -19.75 -22.15
CA GLY A 153 -23.94 -19.09 -23.39
C GLY A 153 -23.90 -17.57 -23.33
N LYS A 154 -23.92 -16.98 -22.13
CA LYS A 154 -23.95 -15.53 -21.89
C LYS A 154 -22.92 -15.14 -20.85
N VAL A 155 -22.19 -14.07 -21.13
CA VAL A 155 -21.14 -13.53 -20.26
C VAL A 155 -21.50 -12.10 -19.88
N VAL A 156 -21.22 -11.70 -18.63
CA VAL A 156 -21.33 -10.29 -18.23
C VAL A 156 -20.39 -9.46 -19.11
N CYS A 157 -20.88 -8.34 -19.64
CA CYS A 157 -20.07 -7.52 -20.55
C CYS A 157 -18.85 -6.96 -19.79
N PRO A 158 -17.61 -7.29 -20.20
CA PRO A 158 -16.40 -6.86 -19.49
C PRO A 158 -16.11 -5.37 -19.67
N VAL A 159 -16.74 -4.69 -20.64
CA VAL A 159 -16.53 -3.25 -20.89
C VAL A 159 -17.26 -2.38 -19.88
N CYS A 160 -18.47 -2.79 -19.46
CA CYS A 160 -19.29 -2.05 -18.49
C CYS A 160 -19.48 -2.79 -17.16
N ASN A 161 -18.92 -4.00 -17.01
CA ASN A 161 -19.12 -4.86 -15.84
C ASN A 161 -20.62 -5.07 -15.52
N GLY A 162 -21.46 -5.17 -16.54
CA GLY A 162 -22.91 -5.35 -16.38
C GLY A 162 -23.70 -4.07 -16.10
N SER A 163 -23.05 -2.93 -15.88
CA SER A 163 -23.73 -1.68 -15.53
C SER A 163 -24.45 -1.01 -16.70
N THR A 164 -24.19 -1.46 -17.94
CA THR A 164 -24.59 -0.82 -19.20
C THR A 164 -23.97 0.55 -19.47
N VAL A 165 -23.16 1.09 -18.54
CA VAL A 165 -22.56 2.42 -18.62
C VAL A 165 -21.05 2.36 -18.35
N VAL A 166 -20.27 2.96 -19.24
CA VAL A 166 -18.83 3.14 -19.10
C VAL A 166 -18.58 4.49 -18.42
N ILE A 167 -17.96 4.45 -17.24
CA ILE A 167 -17.60 5.63 -16.46
C ILE A 167 -16.13 5.97 -16.75
N LYS A 168 -15.87 7.13 -17.34
CA LYS A 168 -14.51 7.64 -17.56
C LYS A 168 -14.23 8.81 -16.62
N LYS A 169 -13.20 8.67 -15.79
CA LYS A 169 -12.68 9.75 -14.94
C LYS A 169 -11.70 10.61 -15.75
N ASN A 170 -11.92 11.91 -15.78
CA ASN A 170 -11.05 12.91 -16.40
C ASN A 170 -10.77 14.06 -15.41
N TYR A 171 -9.84 14.94 -15.75
CA TYR A 171 -9.42 16.05 -14.88
C TYR A 171 -10.56 17.04 -14.55
N LEU A 172 -11.67 17.01 -15.31
CA LEU A 172 -12.87 17.82 -15.12
C LEU A 172 -14.02 17.09 -14.40
N GLY A 173 -13.86 15.81 -14.06
CA GLY A 173 -14.91 15.04 -13.36
C GLY A 173 -15.10 13.61 -13.86
N GLN A 174 -16.35 13.16 -13.88
CA GLN A 174 -16.74 11.84 -14.37
C GLN A 174 -17.67 12.00 -15.57
N THR A 175 -17.37 11.28 -16.65
CA THR A 175 -18.23 11.21 -17.84
C THR A 175 -18.85 9.82 -17.94
N TYR A 176 -20.16 9.81 -18.17
CA TYR A 176 -20.96 8.60 -18.29
C TYR A 176 -21.31 8.41 -19.75
N LYS A 177 -20.99 7.24 -20.31
CA LYS A 177 -21.36 6.88 -21.68
C LYS A 177 -22.02 5.51 -21.69
N THR A 178 -23.10 5.36 -22.44
CA THR A 178 -23.72 4.06 -22.68
C THR A 178 -22.69 3.10 -23.28
N CYS A 179 -22.70 1.85 -22.82
CA CYS A 179 -21.86 0.80 -23.35
C CYS A 179 -22.35 0.38 -24.74
N GLY A 180 -21.58 0.73 -25.77
CA GLY A 180 -21.89 0.38 -27.16
C GLY A 180 -21.78 -1.12 -27.49
N TYR A 181 -21.30 -1.96 -26.58
CA TYR A 181 -21.05 -3.39 -26.88
C TYR A 181 -22.18 -4.31 -26.40
N CYS A 182 -22.88 -3.97 -25.31
CA CYS A 182 -23.84 -4.88 -24.67
C CYS A 182 -25.31 -4.58 -24.98
N ASN A 183 -25.62 -3.68 -25.93
CA ASN A 183 -26.99 -3.30 -26.32
C ASN A 183 -27.93 -3.10 -25.11
N HIS A 184 -27.46 -2.40 -24.07
CA HIS A 184 -28.20 -2.17 -22.80
C HIS A 184 -28.59 -3.40 -21.98
N THR A 185 -28.13 -4.60 -22.33
CA THR A 185 -28.42 -5.83 -21.56
C THR A 185 -27.44 -6.07 -20.41
N GLY A 186 -26.27 -5.41 -20.45
CA GLY A 186 -25.17 -5.65 -19.51
C GLY A 186 -24.46 -6.99 -19.74
N ALA A 187 -24.91 -7.80 -20.71
CA ALA A 187 -24.35 -9.09 -21.06
C ALA A 187 -23.99 -9.15 -22.55
N LEU A 188 -23.18 -10.14 -22.91
CA LEU A 188 -22.85 -10.49 -24.29
C LEU A 188 -23.22 -11.95 -24.53
N SER A 189 -23.62 -12.26 -25.76
CA SER A 189 -23.65 -13.65 -26.21
C SER A 189 -22.23 -14.23 -26.20
N CYS A 190 -22.09 -15.55 -26.12
CA CYS A 190 -20.76 -16.16 -26.17
C CYS A 190 -20.01 -15.83 -27.47
N GLU A 191 -20.73 -15.73 -28.58
CA GLU A 191 -20.17 -15.32 -29.86
C GLU A 191 -19.66 -13.87 -29.83
N ASP A 192 -20.47 -12.93 -29.33
CA ASP A 192 -20.07 -11.52 -29.23
C ASP A 192 -18.93 -11.33 -28.22
N PHE A 193 -18.93 -12.10 -27.14
CA PHE A 193 -17.84 -12.12 -26.18
C PHE A 193 -16.53 -12.56 -26.83
N ASN A 194 -16.54 -13.66 -27.58
CA ASN A 194 -15.36 -14.13 -28.30
C ASN A 194 -14.89 -13.12 -29.38
N LYS A 195 -15.82 -12.51 -30.13
CA LYS A 195 -15.51 -11.41 -31.06
C LYS A 195 -14.90 -10.20 -30.33
N LEU A 196 -15.39 -9.87 -29.13
CA LEU A 196 -14.87 -8.76 -28.33
C LEU A 196 -13.43 -9.05 -27.86
N MET A 197 -13.17 -10.25 -27.36
CA MET A 197 -11.84 -10.67 -26.90
C MET A 197 -10.81 -10.69 -28.03
N LYS A 198 -11.24 -11.00 -29.26
CA LYS A 198 -10.41 -10.95 -30.48
C LYS A 198 -10.30 -9.53 -31.08
N GLY A 199 -10.94 -8.52 -30.50
CA GLY A 199 -10.96 -7.14 -31.01
C GLY A 199 -11.79 -6.94 -32.29
N GLN A 200 -12.68 -7.88 -32.61
CA GLN A 200 -13.49 -7.91 -33.83
C GLN A 200 -14.92 -7.39 -33.62
N LEU A 201 -15.41 -7.33 -32.38
CA LEU A 201 -16.73 -6.79 -32.07
C LEU A 201 -16.72 -5.26 -32.24
N LYS A 202 -17.60 -4.74 -33.10
CA LYS A 202 -17.77 -3.30 -33.31
C LYS A 202 -18.77 -2.74 -32.29
N PRO A 203 -18.54 -1.54 -31.73
CA PRO A 203 -19.52 -0.89 -30.88
C PRO A 203 -20.73 -0.48 -31.72
N ASN A 204 -21.92 -0.71 -31.20
CA ASN A 204 -23.14 -0.15 -31.72
C ASN A 204 -23.12 1.37 -31.46
N THR A 205 -22.87 2.15 -32.49
CA THR A 205 -23.01 3.61 -32.45
C THR A 205 -24.50 3.94 -32.40
N GLN A 206 -24.98 4.31 -31.22
CA GLN A 206 -26.17 5.15 -31.03
C GLN A 206 -25.73 6.48 -30.43
#